data_AF-A0AAP0KPX1-F1
#
_entry.id   AF-A0AAP0KPX1-F1
#
_cell.length_a   1.000
_cell.length_b   1.000
_cell.length_c   1.000
_cell.angle_alpha   90.00
_cell.angle_beta   90.00
_cell.angle_gamma   90.00
#
_symmetry.space_group_name_H-M   'P 1'
#
loop_
_entity.id
_entity.type
_entity.pdbx_description
1 polymer ?
#
loop_
_entity_poly.entity_id
_entity_poly.type
_entity_poly.pdbx_seq_one_letter_code
_entity_poly.pdbx_strand_id
1 'polypeptide(L)'
;MSYDDVEIEDMEWNEELGAFTYPCPCGDLFQITKEELKLGEEIARCPSCSLYITVIYNMDDFNDSNNTNNKGGLQPPISVA
;
A
#
# COMPACT_ATOMS: atom_id res chain seq x y z
N MET A 1 -13.91 -5.83 -13.40
CA MET A 1 -13.05 -4.82 -14.04
C MET A 1 -12.14 -4.34 -12.94
N SER A 2 -10.87 -4.71 -13.02
CA SER A 2 -9.85 -4.51 -11.98
C SER A 2 -9.50 -3.03 -11.86
N TYR A 3 -9.25 -2.55 -10.64
CA TYR A 3 -8.98 -1.14 -10.33
C TYR A 3 -7.49 -0.84 -10.08
N ASP A 4 -6.62 -1.78 -10.46
CA ASP A 4 -5.16 -1.79 -10.27
C ASP A 4 -4.68 -2.34 -8.92
N ASP A 5 -3.66 -3.18 -9.03
CA ASP A 5 -2.82 -3.66 -7.94
C ASP A 5 -1.67 -2.66 -7.72
N VAL A 6 -1.45 -2.30 -6.46
CA VAL A 6 -0.44 -1.30 -6.07
C VAL A 6 0.40 -1.88 -4.96
N GLU A 7 1.72 -1.80 -5.08
CA GLU A 7 2.63 -2.27 -4.03
C GLU A 7 2.58 -1.31 -2.83
N ILE A 8 2.62 -1.87 -1.61
CA ILE A 8 2.64 -1.07 -0.38
C ILE A 8 3.84 -0.10 -0.32
N GLU A 9 4.93 -0.41 -1.02
CA GLU A 9 6.13 0.43 -1.15
C GLU A 9 5.88 1.71 -1.95
N ASP A 10 4.90 1.71 -2.86
CA ASP A 10 4.48 2.87 -3.66
C ASP A 10 3.43 3.74 -2.93
N MET A 11 2.95 3.31 -1.77
CA MET A 11 2.01 4.08 -0.96
C MET A 11 2.74 4.98 0.05
N GLU A 12 2.14 6.12 0.36
CA GLU A 12 2.68 7.06 1.35
C GLU A 12 2.15 6.71 2.75
N TRP A 13 3.03 6.51 3.72
CA TRP A 13 2.63 6.28 5.11
C TRP A 13 2.27 7.59 5.80
N ASN A 14 1.04 7.70 6.29
CA ASN A 14 0.57 8.83 7.08
C ASN A 14 0.56 8.47 8.57
N GLU A 15 1.54 9.00 9.33
CA GLU A 15 1.67 8.78 10.79
C GLU A 15 0.50 9.35 11.59
N GLU A 16 -0.13 10.43 11.12
CA GLU A 16 -1.25 11.07 11.82
C GLU A 16 -2.52 10.22 11.73
N LEU A 17 -2.73 9.54 10.60
CA LEU A 17 -3.87 8.67 10.36
C LEU A 17 -3.60 7.20 10.69
N GLY A 18 -2.32 6.79 10.78
CA GLY A 18 -1.94 5.38 10.92
C GLY A 18 -2.31 4.55 9.69
N ALA A 19 -2.28 5.16 8.51
CA ALA A 19 -2.77 4.59 7.27
C ALA A 19 -1.84 4.88 6.09
N PHE A 20 -1.81 3.96 5.13
CA PHE A 20 -1.16 4.14 3.84
C PHE A 20 -2.11 4.83 2.88
N THR A 21 -1.64 5.91 2.26
CA THR A 21 -2.40 6.72 1.32
C THR A 21 -1.84 6.66 -0.10
N TYR A 22 -2.71 6.61 -1.10
CA TYR A 22 -2.31 6.55 -2.52
C TYR A 22 -3.19 7.47 -3.39
N PRO A 23 -2.63 8.18 -4.39
CA PRO A 23 -3.38 9.09 -5.25
C PRO A 23 -4.50 8.38 -6.04
N CYS A 24 -5.74 8.82 -5.86
CA CYS A 24 -6.88 8.34 -6.62
C CYS A 24 -7.13 9.25 -7.84
N PRO A 25 -7.45 8.68 -9.02
CA PRO A 25 -7.74 9.47 -10.23
C PRO A 25 -8.97 10.39 -10.10
N CYS A 26 -9.78 10.24 -9.05
CA CYS A 26 -10.90 11.15 -8.78
C CYS A 26 -10.47 12.49 -8.13
N GLY A 27 -9.22 12.60 -7.67
CA GLY A 27 -8.68 13.77 -6.96
C GLY A 27 -8.61 13.63 -5.44
N ASP A 28 -8.99 12.48 -4.88
CA ASP A 28 -8.82 12.13 -3.46
C ASP A 28 -7.70 11.10 -3.27
N LEU A 29 -7.58 10.58 -2.04
CA LEU A 29 -6.61 9.55 -1.69
C LEU A 29 -7.33 8.25 -1.32
N PHE A 30 -6.83 7.13 -1.83
CA PHE A 30 -7.10 5.82 -1.23
C PHE A 30 -6.44 5.77 0.13
N GLN A 31 -7.08 5.11 1.09
CA GLN A 31 -6.53 4.94 2.44
C GLN A 31 -6.76 3.51 2.91
N ILE A 32 -5.76 2.95 3.61
CA ILE A 32 -5.83 1.65 4.29
C ILE A 32 -5.01 1.66 5.57
N THR A 33 -5.55 1.15 6.67
CA THR A 33 -4.84 1.15 7.95
C THR A 33 -3.83 0.01 8.04
N LYS A 34 -2.77 0.21 8.82
CA LYS A 34 -1.82 -0.87 9.12
C LYS A 34 -2.48 -2.04 9.85
N GLU A 35 -3.52 -1.76 10.64
CA GLU A 35 -4.28 -2.78 11.36
C GLU A 35 -5.07 -3.68 10.40
N GLU A 36 -5.72 -3.09 9.39
CA GLU A 36 -6.38 -3.80 8.30
C GLU A 36 -5.39 -4.72 7.55
N LEU A 37 -4.22 -4.20 7.15
CA LEU A 37 -3.17 -5.01 6.52
C LEU A 37 -2.70 -6.16 7.42
N LYS A 38 -2.57 -5.94 8.73
CA LYS A 38 -2.23 -7.02 9.68
C LYS A 38 -3.30 -8.09 9.80
N LEU A 39 -4.57 -7.73 9.58
CA LEU A 39 -5.70 -8.66 9.60
C LEU A 39 -5.86 -9.43 8.28
N GLY A 40 -5.12 -9.07 7.22
CA GLY A 40 -5.29 -9.63 5.89
C GLY A 40 -6.19 -8.81 4.96
N GLU A 41 -6.59 -7.61 5.35
CA GLU A 41 -7.37 -6.71 4.51
C GLU A 41 -6.43 -5.86 3.66
N GLU A 42 -6.43 -6.14 2.35
CA GLU A 42 -5.58 -5.50 1.34
C GLU A 42 -6.34 -4.50 0.45
N ILE A 43 -7.56 -4.14 0.84
CA ILE A 43 -8.45 -3.33 0.00
C ILE A 43 -8.43 -1.89 0.47
N ALA A 44 -7.66 -1.04 -0.22
CA ALA A 44 -7.65 0.40 0.07
C ALA A 44 -8.85 1.07 -0.60
N ARG A 45 -9.62 1.84 0.16
CA ARG A 45 -10.88 2.44 -0.30
C ARG A 45 -10.74 3.96 -0.44
N CYS A 46 -11.34 4.52 -1.49
CA CYS A 46 -11.42 5.96 -1.67
C CYS A 46 -12.77 6.49 -1.16
N PRO A 47 -12.80 7.51 -0.27
CA PRO A 47 -14.04 8.04 0.29
C PRO A 47 -14.93 8.76 -0.74
N SER A 48 -14.38 9.26 -1.85
CA SER A 48 -15.13 10.05 -2.83
C SER A 48 -15.64 9.27 -4.04
N CYS A 49 -14.94 8.21 -4.46
CA CYS A 49 -15.23 7.57 -5.74
C CYS A 49 -15.80 6.16 -5.61
N SER A 50 -15.90 5.61 -4.38
CA SER A 50 -16.25 4.20 -4.11
C SER A 50 -15.35 3.16 -4.81
N LEU A 51 -14.28 3.64 -5.46
CA LEU A 51 -13.21 2.85 -6.03
C LEU A 51 -12.44 2.17 -4.90
N TYR A 52 -11.81 1.07 -5.24
CA TYR A 52 -10.92 0.33 -4.36
C TYR A 52 -9.73 -0.19 -5.15
N ILE A 53 -8.54 -0.19 -4.54
CA ILE A 53 -7.33 -0.80 -5.12
C ILE A 53 -6.89 -1.98 -4.25
N THR A 54 -6.19 -2.92 -4.85
CA THR A 54 -5.61 -4.07 -4.13
C THR A 54 -4.17 -3.75 -3.77
N VAL A 55 -3.87 -3.74 -2.49
CA VAL A 55 -2.54 -3.39 -1.97
C VAL A 55 -1.71 -4.66 -1.84
N ILE A 56 -0.68 -4.80 -2.65
CA ILE A 56 0.25 -5.92 -2.61
C ILE A 56 1.28 -5.66 -1.51
N TYR A 57 1.26 -6.50 -0.47
CA TYR A 57 2.17 -6.41 0.66
C TYR A 57 2.63 -7.80 1.10
N ASN A 58 3.79 -7.86 1.76
CA ASN A 58 4.23 -9.07 2.43
C ASN A 58 3.76 -9.05 3.88
N MET A 59 2.94 -10.02 4.29
CA MET A 59 2.52 -10.17 5.69
C MET A 59 3.72 -10.30 6.65
N ASP A 60 4.86 -10.79 6.18
CA ASP A 60 6.11 -10.88 6.94
C ASP A 60 6.67 -9.50 7.34
N ASP A 61 6.45 -8.46 6.53
CA ASP A 61 6.90 -7.08 6.83
C ASP A 61 6.12 -6.49 8.03
N PHE A 62 4.87 -6.91 8.20
CA PHE A 62 3.98 -6.42 9.23
C PHE A 62 3.90 -7.33 10.46
N ASN A 63 4.30 -8.59 10.32
CA ASN A 63 4.24 -9.60 11.35
C ASN A 63 5.64 -9.77 11.95
N ASP A 64 5.96 -8.95 12.97
CA ASP A 64 7.21 -9.04 13.73
C ASP A 64 7.22 -10.36 14.54
N SER A 65 7.55 -11.46 13.85
CA SER A 65 7.83 -12.76 14.43
C SER A 65 9.24 -13.17 14.04
N ASN A 66 10.22 -12.40 14.53
CA ASN A 66 11.54 -12.89 14.93
C ASN A 66 12.22 -13.91 13.99
N ASN A 67 12.62 -13.52 12.77
CA ASN A 67 13.75 -14.18 12.12
C ASN A 67 14.54 -13.28 11.16
N THR A 68 15.79 -13.06 11.53
CA THR A 68 16.88 -12.50 10.72
C THR A 68 16.89 -13.06 9.29
N ASN A 69 17.00 -12.21 8.26
CA ASN A 69 17.85 -12.31 7.04
C ASN A 69 17.19 -11.88 5.71
N ASN A 70 17.55 -10.67 5.26
CA ASN A 70 17.84 -10.26 3.86
C ASN A 70 16.73 -10.15 2.79
N LYS A 71 16.83 -9.02 2.05
CA LYS A 71 16.40 -8.70 0.65
C LYS A 71 14.95 -8.19 0.48
N GLY A 72 14.69 -7.11 -0.25
CA GLY A 72 15.54 -6.33 -1.14
C GLY A 72 14.86 -5.01 -1.51
N GLY A 73 15.69 -4.02 -1.87
CA GLY A 73 15.19 -2.78 -2.43
C GLY A 73 14.70 -3.00 -3.86
N LEU A 74 13.60 -2.35 -4.20
CA LEU A 74 13.23 -2.10 -5.58
C LEU A 74 13.57 -0.65 -5.92
N GLN A 75 14.72 -0.47 -6.59
CA GLN A 75 14.98 0.74 -7.34
C GLN A 75 14.23 0.61 -8.67
N PRO A 76 13.35 1.54 -9.07
CA PRO A 76 12.94 1.59 -10.48
C PRO A 76 14.12 2.11 -11.31
N PRO A 77 14.49 1.44 -12.42
CA PRO A 77 15.50 1.96 -13.34
C PRO A 77 14.96 3.20 -14.07
N ILE A 78 15.76 4.26 -13.99
CA ILE A 78 15.77 5.46 -14.84
C ILE A 78 15.21 5.25 -16.27
N SER A 79 14.34 6.15 -16.72
CA SER A 79 14.08 6.36 -18.15
C SER A 79 14.40 7.80 -18.56
N VAL A 80 15.43 7.86 -19.40
CA VAL A 80 16.00 8.90 -20.24
C VAL A 80 15.05 9.95 -20.84
N ALA A 81 15.48 11.22 -20.79
CA ALA A 81 15.42 12.18 -21.90
C ALA A 81 16.51 13.25 -21.72
#